data_AF-A0A4Q7EFY9-F1
#
_entry.id   AF-A0A4Q7EFY9-F1
#
_cell.length_a   1.000
_cell.length_b   1.000
_cell.length_c   1.000
_cell.angle_alpha   90.00
_cell.angle_beta   90.00
_cell.angle_gamma   90.00
#
_symmetry.space_group_name_H-M   'P 1'
#
loop_
_entity.id
_entity.type
_entity.pdbx_description
1 polymer ?
#
loop_
_entity_poly.entity_id
_entity_poly.type
_entity_poly.pdbx_seq_one_letter_code
_entity_poly.pdbx_strand_id
1 'polypeptide(L)'
;MKLTSLLLPLLTSVGVLSGQAAGRALPPPEDVPEERLRTEIILEARSPIDGTPLTPAEYEDLQAAIVDYPAPTLDSQIREVVFLLQIRRVLRPVIPFLP
;
A
#
# COMPACT_ATOMS: atom_id res chain seq x y z
N MET A 1 -7.62 54.22 -54.66
CA MET A 1 -8.47 53.41 -53.76
C MET A 1 -7.95 51.97 -53.78
N LYS A 2 -6.86 51.65 -53.08
CA LYS A 2 -6.83 50.87 -51.81
C LYS A 2 -8.11 50.03 -51.56
N LEU A 3 -8.31 48.94 -52.30
CA LEU A 3 -9.39 47.99 -51.99
C LEU A 3 -9.00 46.51 -52.14
N THR A 4 -7.70 46.19 -52.13
CA THR A 4 -7.23 44.79 -52.24
C THR A 4 -6.40 44.33 -51.04
N SER A 5 -6.09 45.19 -50.07
CA SER A 5 -5.20 44.83 -48.95
C SER A 5 -5.90 44.35 -47.67
N LEU A 6 -7.22 44.17 -47.68
CA LEU A 6 -8.02 43.91 -46.47
C LEU A 6 -8.74 42.55 -46.47
N LEU A 7 -8.45 41.68 -47.43
CA LEU A 7 -9.09 40.35 -47.53
C LEU A 7 -8.18 39.18 -47.16
N LEU A 8 -6.94 39.46 -46.72
CA LEU A 8 -5.99 38.42 -46.31
C LEU A 8 -5.94 38.10 -44.79
N PRO A 9 -6.42 38.91 -43.83
CA PRO A 9 -6.28 38.53 -42.43
C PRO A 9 -7.44 37.67 -41.90
N LEU A 10 -8.50 37.43 -42.68
CA LEU A 10 -9.68 36.70 -42.19
C LEU A 10 -9.57 35.17 -42.30
N LEU A 11 -8.66 34.65 -43.14
CA LEU A 11 -8.45 33.20 -43.26
C LEU A 11 -7.39 32.65 -42.28
N THR A 12 -6.63 33.50 -41.60
CA THR A 12 -5.56 33.07 -40.68
C THR A 12 -6.01 32.84 -39.23
N SER A 13 -7.32 32.94 -38.93
CA SER A 13 -7.85 32.67 -37.58
C SER A 13 -8.38 31.24 -37.38
N VAL A 14 -8.52 30.44 -38.43
CA VAL A 14 -9.09 29.07 -38.37
C VAL A 14 -7.98 28.00 -38.44
N GLY A 15 -6.83 28.27 -37.82
CA GLY A 15 -5.68 27.35 -37.83
C GLY A 15 -5.11 27.05 -36.45
N VAL A 16 -5.65 27.65 -35.38
CA VAL A 16 -5.03 27.62 -34.04
C VAL A 16 -5.90 26.86 -33.03
N LEU A 17 -6.67 25.87 -33.48
CA LEU A 17 -7.49 25.03 -32.60
C LEU A 17 -7.38 23.51 -32.89
N SER A 18 -6.29 23.04 -33.53
CA SER A 18 -6.05 21.58 -33.70
C SER A 18 -4.84 21.05 -32.93
N GLY A 19 -4.23 21.86 -32.05
CA GLY A 19 -2.99 21.53 -31.35
C GLY A 19 -3.12 21.35 -29.84
N GLN A 20 -4.34 21.30 -29.29
CA GLN A 20 -4.54 20.90 -27.90
C GLN A 20 -4.40 19.38 -27.86
N ALA A 21 -3.15 18.92 -27.91
CA ALA A 21 -2.79 17.54 -27.63
C ALA A 21 -3.35 17.20 -26.25
N ALA A 22 -4.48 16.50 -26.23
CA ALA A 22 -4.90 15.72 -25.10
C ALA A 22 -3.70 14.84 -24.71
N GLY A 23 -3.16 15.04 -23.51
CA GLY A 23 -2.03 14.22 -23.03
C GLY A 23 -0.84 14.96 -22.43
N ARG A 24 -1.04 16.15 -21.83
CA ARG A 24 0.03 16.80 -21.05
C ARG A 24 0.16 16.31 -19.60
N ALA A 25 -0.73 15.43 -19.15
CA ALA A 25 -0.76 14.91 -17.78
C ALA A 25 -1.18 13.42 -17.68
N LEU A 26 -1.17 12.70 -18.81
CA LEU A 26 -1.34 11.25 -18.74
C LEU A 26 0.00 10.65 -18.30
N PRO A 27 0.00 9.66 -17.41
CA PRO A 27 1.21 8.91 -17.08
C PRO A 27 1.79 8.27 -18.35
N PRO A 28 3.11 8.01 -18.38
CA PRO A 28 3.76 7.24 -19.43
C PRO A 28 2.94 6.00 -19.82
N PRO A 29 2.84 5.64 -21.12
CA PRO A 29 2.06 4.48 -21.55
C PRO A 29 2.56 3.13 -20.98
N GLU A 30 3.81 3.08 -20.53
CA GLU A 30 4.42 1.97 -19.80
C GLU A 30 3.97 1.88 -18.32
N ASP A 31 3.43 2.96 -17.74
CA ASP A 31 2.94 2.96 -16.37
C ASP A 31 1.57 2.29 -16.30
N VAL A 32 1.45 1.30 -15.42
CA VAL A 32 0.19 0.60 -15.18
C VAL A 32 -0.75 1.53 -14.38
N PRO A 33 -1.98 1.78 -14.86
CA PRO A 33 -2.96 2.58 -14.12
C PRO A 33 -3.27 2.00 -12.75
N GLU A 34 -3.47 2.84 -11.74
CA GLU A 34 -3.80 2.39 -10.39
C GLU A 34 -5.08 1.54 -10.34
N GLU A 35 -6.06 1.83 -11.20
CA GLU A 35 -7.32 1.08 -11.28
C GLU A 35 -7.08 -0.38 -11.68
N ARG A 36 -6.02 -0.65 -12.47
CA ARG A 36 -5.59 -2.01 -12.82
C ARG A 36 -4.96 -2.68 -11.60
N LEU A 37 -4.05 -2.00 -10.90
CA LEU A 37 -3.40 -2.54 -9.68
C LEU A 37 -4.39 -2.81 -8.55
N ARG A 38 -5.44 -1.97 -8.40
CA ARG A 38 -6.51 -2.18 -7.41
C ARG A 38 -7.39 -3.40 -7.72
N THR A 39 -7.44 -3.80 -8.99
CA THR A 39 -8.23 -4.96 -9.44
C THR A 39 -7.34 -6.20 -9.61
N GLU A 40 -6.03 -6.04 -9.57
CA GLU A 40 -5.07 -7.14 -9.69
C GLU A 40 -5.17 -8.04 -8.45
N ILE A 41 -5.47 -9.31 -8.68
CA ILE A 41 -5.49 -10.31 -7.62
C ILE A 41 -4.03 -10.66 -7.33
N ILE A 42 -3.52 -10.21 -6.20
CA ILE A 42 -2.16 -10.54 -5.75
C ILE A 42 -2.13 -12.02 -5.37
N LEU A 43 -1.66 -12.85 -6.30
CA LEU A 43 -1.49 -14.31 -6.09
C LEU A 43 -0.13 -14.66 -5.50
N GLU A 44 0.80 -13.71 -5.50
CA GLU A 44 2.15 -13.86 -4.96
C GLU A 44 2.13 -13.67 -3.45
N ALA A 45 1.83 -14.75 -2.72
CA ALA A 45 2.01 -14.80 -1.28
C ALA A 45 3.46 -15.17 -0.94
N ARG A 46 3.92 -14.77 0.25
CA ARG A 46 5.17 -15.28 0.83
C ARG A 46 4.86 -16.04 2.11
N SER A 47 5.62 -17.10 2.38
CA SER A 47 5.51 -17.85 3.63
C SER A 47 5.71 -16.91 4.83
N PRO A 48 4.81 -16.90 5.83
CA PRO A 48 4.98 -16.11 7.04
C PRO A 48 6.12 -16.60 7.94
N ILE A 49 6.67 -17.79 7.65
CA ILE A 49 7.75 -18.41 8.43
C ILE A 49 9.12 -18.05 7.82
N ASP A 50 9.26 -18.24 6.50
CA ASP A 50 10.57 -18.19 5.81
C ASP A 50 10.66 -17.14 4.68
N GLY A 51 9.56 -16.47 4.33
CA GLY A 51 9.53 -15.44 3.29
C GLY A 51 9.70 -15.96 1.85
N THR A 52 9.69 -17.27 1.64
CA THR A 52 9.71 -17.90 0.31
C THR A 52 8.41 -17.63 -0.46
N PRO A 53 8.46 -17.54 -1.80
CA PRO A 53 7.24 -17.40 -2.61
C PRO A 53 6.37 -18.65 -2.46
N LEU A 54 5.06 -18.45 -2.33
CA LEU A 54 4.07 -19.48 -2.05
C LEU A 54 2.86 -19.32 -2.97
N THR A 55 2.35 -20.43 -3.49
CA THR A 55 1.11 -20.41 -4.27
C THR A 55 -0.12 -20.27 -3.37
N PRO A 56 -1.28 -19.82 -3.89
CA PRO A 56 -2.49 -19.69 -3.09
C PRO A 56 -2.94 -20.99 -2.41
N ALA A 57 -2.84 -22.12 -3.10
CA ALA A 57 -3.19 -23.43 -2.53
C ALA A 57 -2.26 -23.83 -1.38
N GLU A 58 -0.95 -23.65 -1.55
CA GLU A 58 0.01 -23.93 -0.48
C GLU A 58 -0.15 -22.97 0.71
N TYR A 59 -0.62 -21.74 0.47
CA TYR A 59 -0.97 -20.80 1.55
C TYR A 59 -2.19 -21.26 2.34
N GLU A 60 -3.24 -21.75 1.67
CA GLU A 60 -4.41 -22.31 2.34
C GLU A 60 -4.05 -23.51 3.22
N ASP A 61 -3.23 -24.43 2.70
CA ASP A 61 -2.75 -25.59 3.45
C ASP A 61 -1.89 -25.17 4.66
N LEU A 62 -0.98 -24.20 4.47
CA LEU A 62 -0.12 -23.68 5.54
C LEU A 62 -0.94 -22.96 6.62
N GLN A 63 -1.97 -22.21 6.21
CA GLN A 63 -2.85 -21.52 7.14
C GLN A 63 -3.70 -22.50 7.97
N ALA A 64 -4.18 -23.59 7.36
CA ALA A 64 -4.88 -24.66 8.06
C ALA A 64 -3.98 -25.30 9.12
N ALA A 65 -2.71 -25.57 8.79
CA ALA A 65 -1.73 -26.12 9.73
C ALA A 65 -1.40 -25.17 10.90
N ILE A 66 -1.39 -23.86 10.68
CA ILE A 66 -1.14 -22.85 11.74
C ILE A 66 -2.33 -22.74 12.70
N VAL A 67 -3.56 -22.80 12.19
CA VAL A 67 -4.77 -22.66 13.01
C VAL A 67 -4.86 -23.79 14.05
N ASP A 68 -4.40 -24.99 13.72
CA ASP A 68 -4.39 -26.13 14.64
C ASP A 68 -3.20 -26.14 15.62
N TYR A 69 -2.23 -25.23 15.47
CA TYR A 69 -1.12 -25.14 16.41
C TYR A 69 -1.53 -24.34 17.65
N PRO A 70 -1.52 -24.94 18.86
CA PRO A 70 -1.82 -24.19 20.07
C PRO A 70 -0.84 -23.03 20.21
N ALA A 71 -1.36 -21.84 20.50
CA ALA A 71 -0.52 -20.67 20.70
C ALA A 71 0.62 -21.01 21.66
N PRO A 72 1.88 -20.63 21.32
CA PRO A 72 3.03 -21.01 22.13
C PRO A 72 2.80 -20.57 23.57
N THR A 73 2.74 -21.54 24.48
CA THR A 73 2.54 -21.26 25.88
C THR A 73 3.84 -20.69 26.43
N LEU A 74 3.79 -19.45 26.93
CA LEU A 74 4.93 -18.87 27.63
C LEU A 74 5.34 -19.76 28.79
N ASP A 75 6.66 -19.96 28.94
CA ASP A 75 7.24 -20.61 30.11
C ASP A 75 6.68 -20.00 31.39
N SER A 76 6.38 -20.86 32.38
CA SER A 76 5.71 -20.44 33.61
C SER A 76 6.49 -19.39 34.37
N GLN A 77 7.83 -19.43 34.34
CA GLN A 77 8.67 -18.44 35.01
C GLN A 77 8.61 -17.10 34.30
N ILE A 78 8.63 -17.10 32.96
CA ILE A 78 8.50 -15.87 32.17
C ILE A 78 7.13 -15.22 32.43
N ARG A 79 6.06 -16.02 32.47
CA ARG A 79 4.71 -15.53 32.79
C ARG A 79 4.65 -14.87 34.16
N GLU A 80 5.26 -15.48 35.16
CA GLU A 80 5.32 -14.94 36.52
C GLU A 80 6.11 -13.62 36.57
N VAL A 81 7.27 -13.56 35.92
CA VAL A 81 8.07 -12.33 35.84
C VAL A 81 7.30 -11.20 35.18
N VAL A 82 6.62 -11.46 34.05
CA VAL A 82 5.78 -10.46 33.37
C VAL A 82 4.67 -9.96 34.29
N PHE A 83 4.02 -10.84 35.03
CA PHE A 83 2.99 -10.48 36.00
C PHE A 83 3.53 -9.59 37.12
N LEU A 84 4.69 -9.93 37.70
CA LEU A 84 5.34 -9.11 38.72
C LEU A 84 5.75 -7.72 38.19
N LEU A 85 6.21 -7.63 36.95
CA LEU A 85 6.53 -6.36 36.30
C LEU A 85 5.28 -5.49 36.09
N GLN A 86 4.16 -6.09 35.71
CA GLN A 86 2.88 -5.38 35.59
C GLN A 86 2.44 -4.82 36.94
N ILE A 87 2.51 -5.60 38.01
CA ILE A 87 2.23 -5.12 39.37
C ILE A 87 3.18 -3.98 39.74
N ARG A 88 4.49 -4.13 39.53
CA ARG A 88 5.48 -3.09 39.82
C ARG A 88 5.15 -1.79 39.08
N ARG A 89 4.74 -1.87 37.81
CA ARG A 89 4.35 -0.71 37.00
C ARG A 89 3.17 0.05 37.61
N VAL A 90 2.19 -0.67 38.17
CA VAL A 90 1.01 -0.07 38.82
C VAL A 90 1.36 0.52 40.19
N LEU A 91 2.24 -0.14 40.96
CA LEU A 91 2.61 0.30 42.31
C LEU A 91 3.61 1.45 42.34
N ARG A 92 4.51 1.55 41.34
CA ARG A 92 5.55 2.58 41.26
C ARG A 92 5.06 4.03 41.46
N PRO A 93 3.92 4.48 40.89
CA PRO A 93 3.42 5.84 41.13
C PRO A 93 2.87 6.05 42.55
N VAL A 94 2.39 5.00 43.21
CA VAL A 94 1.81 5.08 44.57
C VAL A 94 2.89 4.97 45.65
N ILE A 95 3.91 4.15 45.42
CA ILE A 95 5.01 3.88 46.36
C ILE A 95 6.32 4.22 45.65
N PRO A 96 6.73 5.51 45.61
CA PRO A 96 7.88 5.96 44.83
C PRO A 96 9.24 5.50 45.38
N PHE A 97 9.26 4.83 46.54
CA PHE A 97 10.46 4.34 47.22
C PHE A 97 10.60 2.81 47.19
N LEU A 98 9.78 2.11 46.38
CA LEU A 98 9.97 0.69 46.17
C LEU A 98 11.25 0.46 45.33
N PRO A 99 12.23 -0.35 45.80
CA PRO A 99 13.46 -0.59 45.06
C PRO A 99 13.26 -1.18 43.64
#